data_AF-A0A076PXC7-F1
#
_entry.id   AF-A0A076PXC7-F1
#
_cell.length_a   1.000
_cell.length_b   1.000
_cell.length_c   1.000
_cell.angle_alpha   90.00
_cell.angle_beta   90.00
_cell.angle_gamma   90.00
#
_symmetry.space_group_name_H-M   'P 1'
#
loop_
_entity.id
_entity.type
_entity.pdbx_description
1 polymer ?
#
loop_
_entity_poly.entity_id
_entity_poly.type
_entity_poly.pdbx_seq_one_letter_code
_entity_poly.pdbx_strand_id
1 'polypeptide(L)'
;DGADYQGTYGIDASGSSLKLQFVTTGANTNVGSRNYLMASDTEYQMFKLLNQEFTFDVDVSNLPCGSFAGLNGALYFVAMSADGGLSEYPTNKAGAQYGTGYCDSQCPQDIKFIDGLANLLQANLVDWTPESNSVNSGTGSTGTCCDE
;
A
#
# COMPACT_ATOMS: atom_id res chain seq x y z
N ASP A 1 0.95 -6.34 12.97
CA ASP A 1 0.07 -5.96 14.10
C ASP A 1 -1.09 -5.15 13.54
N GLY A 2 -2.08 -4.83 14.37
CA GLY A 2 -3.20 -3.96 13.98
C GLY A 2 -2.78 -2.52 13.71
N ALA A 3 -3.65 -1.76 13.04
CA ALA A 3 -3.47 -0.37 12.69
C ALA A 3 -4.53 0.51 13.37
N ASP A 4 -4.09 1.57 14.07
CA ASP A 4 -4.98 2.67 14.46
C ASP A 4 -5.17 3.61 13.27
N TYR A 5 -6.16 3.28 12.43
CA TYR A 5 -6.45 3.98 11.18
C TYR A 5 -6.62 5.50 11.37
N GLN A 6 -7.38 5.93 12.38
CA GLN A 6 -7.66 7.34 12.60
C GLN A 6 -6.50 8.05 13.30
N GLY A 7 -6.00 7.53 14.42
CA GLY A 7 -5.02 8.26 15.25
C GLY A 7 -3.60 8.23 14.70
N THR A 8 -3.20 7.14 14.04
CA THR A 8 -1.84 7.01 13.48
C THR A 8 -1.79 7.41 12.01
N TYR A 9 -2.79 7.02 11.22
CA TYR A 9 -2.74 7.16 9.76
C TYR A 9 -3.67 8.25 9.20
N GLY A 10 -4.55 8.82 10.03
CA GLY A 10 -5.50 9.86 9.59
C GLY A 10 -6.47 9.40 8.52
N ILE A 11 -6.80 8.10 8.53
CA ILE A 11 -7.74 7.45 7.62
C ILE A 11 -9.11 7.43 8.29
N ASP A 12 -10.11 7.98 7.60
CA ASP A 12 -11.49 8.00 8.08
C ASP A 12 -12.45 7.53 6.99
N ALA A 13 -13.35 6.62 7.33
CA ALA A 13 -14.33 6.04 6.41
C ALA A 13 -15.74 6.21 6.98
N SER A 14 -16.65 6.72 6.16
CA SER A 14 -18.04 6.95 6.54
C SER A 14 -18.97 6.73 5.36
N GLY A 15 -19.86 5.75 5.46
CA GLY A 15 -20.74 5.35 4.35
C GLY A 15 -19.91 4.93 3.14
N SER A 16 -20.07 5.65 2.02
CA SER A 16 -19.34 5.42 0.76
C SER A 16 -18.12 6.33 0.57
N SER A 17 -17.70 7.07 1.61
CA SER A 17 -16.58 8.02 1.56
C SER A 17 -15.35 7.49 2.30
N LEU A 18 -14.17 7.73 1.72
CA LEU A 18 -12.86 7.51 2.33
C LEU A 18 -12.07 8.83 2.31
N LYS A 19 -11.63 9.30 3.47
CA LYS A 19 -10.79 10.49 3.63
C LYS A 19 -9.39 10.09 4.08
N LEU A 20 -8.38 10.58 3.37
CA LEU A 20 -6.97 10.30 3.62
C LEU A 20 -6.25 11.61 3.96
N GLN A 21 -5.74 11.73 5.18
CA GLN A 21 -4.90 12.87 5.56
C GLN A 21 -3.45 12.66 5.11
N PHE A 22 -2.81 13.75 4.65
CA PHE A 22 -1.43 13.67 4.18
C PHE A 22 -0.43 13.55 5.33
N VAL A 23 -0.55 14.35 6.39
CA VAL A 23 0.34 14.29 7.56
C VAL A 23 -0.51 14.06 8.81
N THR A 24 -0.17 13.01 9.55
CA THR A 24 -0.79 12.68 10.84
C THR A 24 0.28 12.61 11.91
N THR A 25 0.14 13.42 12.95
CA THR A 25 1.10 13.48 14.06
C THR A 25 0.53 12.80 15.29
N GLY A 26 1.08 11.64 15.65
CA GLY A 26 0.77 10.91 16.87
C GLY A 26 2.04 10.63 17.67
N ALA A 27 2.24 9.37 18.08
CA ALA A 27 3.51 8.93 18.67
C ALA A 27 4.70 9.09 17.70
N ASN A 28 4.42 8.95 16.39
CA ASN A 28 5.33 9.25 15.29
C ASN A 28 4.61 10.15 14.27
N THR A 29 5.37 10.75 13.36
CA THR A 29 4.80 11.44 12.20
C THR A 29 4.60 10.45 11.07
N ASN A 30 3.35 10.26 10.63
CA ASN A 30 3.00 9.48 9.45
C ASN A 30 2.77 10.42 8.25
N VAL A 31 3.22 10.01 7.06
CA VAL A 31 3.05 10.74 5.80
C VAL A 31 2.39 9.83 4.77
N GLY A 32 1.15 10.18 4.39
CA GLY A 32 0.35 9.45 3.42
C GLY A 32 -0.15 8.08 3.91
N SER A 33 -0.81 7.36 3.02
CA SER A 33 -1.22 5.97 3.22
C SER A 33 -1.49 5.30 1.87
N ARG A 34 -1.43 3.97 1.83
CA ARG A 34 -1.93 3.14 0.73
C ARG A 34 -2.93 2.16 1.30
N ASN A 35 -4.11 2.09 0.69
CA ASN A 35 -5.24 1.31 1.19
C ASN A 35 -5.81 0.47 0.05
N TYR A 36 -6.33 -0.71 0.39
CA TYR A 36 -6.98 -1.61 -0.57
C TYR A 36 -8.44 -1.79 -0.18
N LEU A 37 -9.32 -1.83 -1.18
CA LEU A 37 -10.72 -2.15 -0.95
C LEU A 37 -10.87 -3.66 -0.71
N MET A 38 -11.53 -4.02 0.39
CA MET A 38 -11.75 -5.40 0.81
C MET A 38 -13.15 -5.88 0.43
N ALA A 39 -13.29 -7.14 0.02
CA ALA A 39 -14.59 -7.82 -0.15
C ALA A 39 -15.05 -8.53 1.15
N SER A 40 -14.09 -8.95 1.98
CA SER A 40 -14.30 -9.55 3.30
C SER A 40 -13.11 -9.20 4.20
N ASP A 41 -13.09 -9.64 5.46
CA ASP A 41 -11.94 -9.40 6.35
C ASP A 41 -10.64 -10.06 5.86
N THR A 42 -10.70 -11.00 4.91
CA THR A 42 -9.56 -11.82 4.47
C THR A 42 -9.29 -11.79 2.97
N GLU A 43 -10.10 -11.10 2.17
CA GLU A 43 -9.95 -11.04 0.71
C GLU A 43 -10.20 -9.63 0.15
N TYR A 44 -9.31 -9.18 -0.75
CA TYR A 44 -9.48 -7.95 -1.52
C TYR A 44 -10.67 -8.04 -2.48
N GLN A 45 -11.30 -6.89 -2.75
CA GLN A 45 -12.31 -6.79 -3.80
C GLN A 45 -11.65 -6.85 -5.17
N MET A 46 -11.95 -7.90 -5.93
CA MET A 46 -11.46 -8.07 -7.28
C MET A 46 -12.40 -7.42 -8.30
N PHE A 47 -11.84 -6.64 -9.22
CA PHE A 47 -12.58 -5.99 -10.30
C PHE A 47 -12.21 -6.58 -11.66
N LYS A 48 -13.21 -6.90 -12.48
CA LYS A 48 -13.04 -7.34 -13.87
C LYS A 48 -13.44 -6.20 -14.80
N LEU A 49 -12.48 -5.35 -15.14
CA LEU A 49 -12.73 -4.06 -15.80
C LEU A 49 -13.03 -4.14 -17.30
N LEU A 50 -12.67 -5.25 -17.96
CA LEU A 50 -12.85 -5.37 -19.40
C LEU A 50 -14.33 -5.25 -19.79
N ASN A 51 -14.63 -4.31 -20.69
CA ASN A 51 -15.99 -3.96 -21.13
C ASN A 51 -16.91 -3.49 -19.99
N GLN A 52 -16.36 -2.89 -18.94
CA GLN A 52 -17.09 -2.28 -17.82
C GLN A 52 -16.68 -0.82 -17.64
N GLU A 53 -17.43 -0.11 -16.79
CA GLU A 53 -17.11 1.25 -16.33
C GLU A 53 -16.81 1.23 -14.83
N PHE A 54 -15.88 2.08 -14.40
CA PHE A 54 -15.63 2.38 -13.00
C PHE A 54 -15.82 3.89 -12.76
N THR A 55 -16.65 4.25 -11.79
CA THR A 55 -16.95 5.65 -11.47
C THR A 55 -16.77 5.91 -9.97
N PHE A 56 -16.30 7.10 -9.64
CA PHE A 56 -16.16 7.59 -8.28
C PHE A 56 -16.20 9.11 -8.25
N ASP A 57 -16.63 9.67 -7.12
CA ASP A 57 -16.52 11.09 -6.84
C ASP A 57 -15.23 11.36 -6.05
N VAL A 58 -14.59 12.50 -6.31
CA VAL A 58 -13.35 12.89 -5.62
C VAL A 58 -13.33 14.38 -5.32
N ASP A 59 -12.94 14.72 -4.09
CA ASP A 59 -12.63 16.09 -3.69
C ASP A 59 -11.11 16.28 -3.63
N VAL A 60 -10.58 16.97 -4.64
CA VAL A 60 -9.15 17.34 -4.73
C VAL A 60 -8.88 18.79 -4.31
N SER A 61 -9.88 19.50 -3.78
CA SER A 61 -9.76 20.94 -3.44
C SER A 61 -8.68 21.24 -2.40
N ASN A 62 -8.34 20.23 -1.58
CA ASN A 62 -7.32 20.32 -0.54
C ASN A 62 -5.98 19.67 -0.93
N LEU A 63 -5.78 19.35 -2.22
CA LEU A 63 -4.50 18.84 -2.75
C LEU A 63 -3.76 19.97 -3.49
N PRO A 64 -2.89 20.74 -2.82
CA PRO A 64 -2.14 21.81 -3.46
C PRO A 64 -1.11 21.27 -4.46
N CYS A 65 -0.83 22.04 -5.51
CA CYS A 65 0.35 21.80 -6.35
C CYS A 65 1.63 22.00 -5.50
N GLY A 66 2.48 20.98 -5.45
CA GLY A 66 3.68 21.01 -4.60
C GLY A 66 4.78 21.91 -5.17
N SER A 67 5.33 22.79 -4.33
CA SER A 67 6.51 23.60 -4.67
C SER A 67 7.84 22.87 -4.45
N PHE A 68 7.85 21.73 -3.75
CA PHE A 68 9.06 20.91 -3.51
C PHE A 68 8.82 19.39 -3.54
N ALA A 69 7.59 18.90 -3.37
CA ALA A 69 7.15 17.55 -3.68
C ALA A 69 5.64 17.61 -3.96
N GLY A 70 5.20 17.16 -5.14
CA GLY A 70 3.77 17.16 -5.50
C GLY A 70 2.98 16.18 -4.64
N LEU A 71 1.84 16.60 -4.09
CA LEU A 71 0.89 15.65 -3.53
C LEU A 71 0.19 14.93 -4.69
N ASN A 72 0.06 13.60 -4.58
CA ASN A 72 -0.67 12.79 -5.53
C ASN A 72 -1.73 11.97 -4.77
N GLY A 73 -3.00 12.30 -5.00
CA GLY A 73 -4.13 11.48 -4.56
C GLY A 73 -4.43 10.43 -5.62
N ALA A 74 -3.83 9.25 -5.49
CA ALA A 74 -3.95 8.18 -6.49
C ALA A 74 -5.08 7.21 -6.16
N LEU A 75 -5.88 6.89 -7.19
CA LEU A 75 -6.79 5.74 -7.22
C LEU A 75 -6.46 4.97 -8.50
N TYR A 76 -6.10 3.70 -8.34
CA TYR A 76 -5.63 2.84 -9.42
C TYR A 76 -5.93 1.37 -9.09
N PHE A 77 -5.76 0.50 -10.08
CA PHE A 77 -5.91 -0.95 -9.94
C PHE A 77 -4.56 -1.62 -10.13
N VAL A 78 -4.35 -2.74 -9.46
CA VAL A 78 -3.16 -3.59 -9.64
C VAL A 78 -3.56 -5.05 -9.65
N ALA A 79 -2.80 -5.89 -10.36
CA ALA A 79 -3.05 -7.32 -10.48
C ALA A 79 -2.53 -8.13 -9.26
N MET A 80 -2.99 -7.77 -8.05
CA MET A 80 -2.68 -8.48 -6.81
C MET A 80 -3.55 -9.74 -6.61
N SER A 81 -3.01 -10.75 -5.91
CA SER A 81 -3.79 -11.91 -5.44
C SER A 81 -4.84 -11.50 -4.40
N ALA A 82 -6.06 -12.00 -4.52
CA ALA A 82 -7.18 -11.63 -3.66
C ALA A 82 -6.92 -11.87 -2.16
N ASP A 83 -6.18 -12.92 -1.82
CA ASP A 83 -5.81 -13.29 -0.45
C ASP A 83 -4.50 -12.63 0.03
N GLY A 84 -3.93 -11.72 -0.77
CA GLY A 84 -2.64 -11.08 -0.48
C GLY A 84 -1.44 -12.02 -0.56
N GLY A 85 -1.54 -13.13 -1.32
CA GLY A 85 -0.49 -14.13 -1.49
C GLY A 85 -0.45 -15.18 -0.38
N LEU A 86 -1.52 -15.28 0.42
CA LEU A 86 -1.58 -16.20 1.57
C LEU A 86 -1.53 -17.67 1.16
N SER A 87 -2.24 -18.05 0.08
CA SER A 87 -2.27 -19.41 -0.43
C SER A 87 -1.01 -19.80 -1.20
N GLU A 88 -0.37 -18.84 -1.88
CA GLU A 88 0.82 -19.07 -2.70
C GLU A 88 2.10 -19.17 -1.86
N TYR A 89 2.20 -18.36 -0.79
CA TYR A 89 3.40 -18.26 0.03
C TYR A 89 3.13 -18.75 1.46
N PRO A 90 3.46 -20.02 1.80
CA PRO A 90 3.12 -20.60 3.09
C PRO A 90 3.72 -19.88 4.31
N THR A 91 4.76 -19.08 4.13
CA THR A 91 5.37 -18.26 5.19
C THR A 91 4.64 -16.94 5.42
N ASN A 92 3.83 -16.48 4.45
CA ASN A 92 2.85 -15.43 4.69
C ASN A 92 1.73 -16.00 5.55
N LYS A 93 1.58 -15.47 6.77
CA LYS A 93 0.50 -15.82 7.70
C LYS A 93 -0.48 -14.68 7.93
N ALA A 94 -0.26 -13.54 7.28
CA ALA A 94 -1.03 -12.32 7.50
C ALA A 94 -2.08 -12.13 6.41
N GLY A 95 -1.70 -12.29 5.14
CA GLY A 95 -2.60 -12.18 4.00
C GLY A 95 -3.23 -10.81 3.82
N ALA A 96 -4.28 -10.74 3.00
CA ALA A 96 -4.99 -9.50 2.68
C ALA A 96 -5.54 -8.76 3.91
N GLN A 97 -5.88 -9.46 4.99
CA GLN A 97 -6.33 -8.87 6.26
C GLN A 97 -5.32 -7.84 6.81
N TYR A 98 -4.04 -8.01 6.52
CA TYR A 98 -2.96 -7.12 6.95
C TYR A 98 -2.29 -6.38 5.78
N GLY A 99 -2.94 -6.33 4.60
CA GLY A 99 -2.47 -5.54 3.48
C GLY A 99 -1.25 -6.12 2.74
N THR A 100 -1.01 -7.43 2.79
CA THR A 100 0.14 -8.05 2.11
C THR A 100 -0.06 -8.23 0.60
N GLY A 101 1.04 -8.50 -0.11
CA GLY A 101 1.02 -8.91 -1.52
C GLY A 101 1.01 -7.75 -2.52
N TYR A 102 1.32 -6.53 -2.08
CA TYR A 102 1.39 -5.38 -2.98
C TYR A 102 2.41 -5.58 -4.09
N CYS A 103 2.07 -5.15 -5.29
CA CYS A 103 2.88 -5.09 -6.48
C CYS A 103 2.37 -3.95 -7.37
N ASP A 104 3.20 -3.43 -8.26
CA ASP A 104 2.78 -2.49 -9.31
C ASP A 104 3.78 -2.50 -10.49
N SER A 105 3.54 -1.62 -11.47
CA SER A 105 4.33 -1.52 -12.70
C SER A 105 5.78 -1.06 -12.49
N GLN A 106 6.08 -0.45 -11.35
CA GLN A 106 7.41 0.05 -10.99
C GLN A 106 8.30 -1.02 -10.35
N CYS A 107 7.76 -2.22 -10.07
CA CYS A 107 8.47 -3.29 -9.38
C CYS A 107 9.09 -2.82 -8.04
N PRO A 108 8.31 -2.22 -7.12
CA PRO A 108 8.80 -1.52 -5.93
C PRO A 108 9.69 -2.40 -5.05
N GLN A 109 10.86 -1.89 -4.71
CA GLN A 109 11.86 -2.54 -3.85
C GLN A 109 11.79 -2.05 -2.40
N ASP A 110 10.97 -1.04 -2.12
CA ASP A 110 10.73 -0.49 -0.78
C ASP A 110 9.70 -1.31 0.03
N ILE A 111 9.10 -2.33 -0.59
CA ILE A 111 8.20 -3.25 0.08
C ILE A 111 8.98 -4.14 1.06
N LYS A 112 8.59 -4.09 2.33
CA LYS A 112 9.31 -4.77 3.43
C LYS A 112 9.12 -6.29 3.43
N PHE A 113 8.00 -6.77 2.91
CA PHE A 113 7.68 -8.20 2.81
C PHE A 113 7.18 -8.55 1.42
N ILE A 114 7.89 -9.44 0.75
CA ILE A 114 7.59 -9.92 -0.61
C ILE A 114 7.59 -11.44 -0.56
N ASP A 115 6.55 -12.06 -1.13
CA ASP A 115 6.40 -13.51 -1.25
C ASP A 115 6.52 -14.27 0.08
N GLY A 116 5.99 -13.67 1.15
CA GLY A 116 6.04 -14.23 2.50
C GLY A 116 7.42 -14.19 3.17
N LEU A 117 8.38 -13.44 2.61
CA LEU A 117 9.73 -13.24 3.15
C LEU A 117 10.01 -11.76 3.39
N ALA A 118 10.80 -11.47 4.42
CA ALA A 118 11.30 -10.11 4.63
C ALA A 118 12.28 -9.74 3.50
N ASN A 119 12.08 -8.60 2.84
CA ASN A 119 12.90 -8.16 1.72
C ASN A 119 14.36 -7.91 2.15
N LEU A 120 14.57 -7.50 3.40
CA LEU A 120 15.92 -7.37 3.99
C LEU A 120 16.67 -8.71 4.18
N LEU A 121 16.02 -9.85 3.99
CA LEU A 121 16.58 -11.19 4.20
C LEU A 121 16.39 -12.13 3.00
N GLN A 122 15.83 -11.66 1.89
CA GLN A 122 15.78 -12.49 0.70
C GLN A 122 17.21 -12.77 0.21
N ALA A 123 17.48 -14.04 -0.13
CA ALA A 123 18.81 -14.57 -0.46
C ALA A 123 19.85 -14.66 0.67
N ASN A 124 19.46 -14.65 1.97
CA ASN A 124 20.38 -14.74 3.12
C ASN A 124 21.44 -13.61 3.18
N LEU A 125 21.20 -12.49 2.49
CA LEU A 125 22.01 -11.28 2.54
C LEU A 125 21.22 -10.19 3.25
N VAL A 126 21.86 -9.47 4.16
CA VAL A 126 21.30 -8.24 4.71
C VAL A 126 21.60 -7.13 3.71
N ASP A 127 20.63 -6.79 2.86
CA ASP A 127 20.83 -5.88 1.72
C ASP A 127 19.78 -4.76 1.66
N TRP A 128 19.45 -4.18 2.81
CA TRP A 128 18.57 -3.01 2.88
C TRP A 128 19.39 -1.72 2.84
N THR A 129 19.14 -0.90 1.82
CA THR A 129 19.78 0.41 1.65
C THR A 129 18.80 1.51 2.04
N PRO A 130 19.03 2.26 3.14
CA PRO A 130 18.22 3.41 3.49
C PRO A 130 18.30 4.50 2.42
N GLU A 131 17.19 5.19 2.15
CA GLU A 131 17.21 6.34 1.25
C GLU A 131 17.89 7.54 1.91
N SER A 132 18.65 8.32 1.13
CA SER A 132 19.40 9.47 1.66
C SER A 132 18.52 10.68 2.02
N ASN A 133 17.30 10.73 1.48
CA ASN A 133 16.34 11.83 1.61
C ASN A 133 15.09 11.45 2.40
N SER A 134 15.03 10.25 2.98
CA SER A 134 13.89 9.78 3.77
C SER A 134 14.35 8.99 4.98
N VAL A 135 13.75 9.27 6.13
CA VAL A 135 14.03 8.55 7.38
C VAL A 135 13.20 7.26 7.53
N ASN A 136 12.22 7.05 6.64
CA ASN A 136 11.21 5.99 6.77
C ASN A 136 11.26 4.94 5.64
N SER A 137 11.98 5.20 4.55
CA SER A 137 12.09 4.34 3.37
C SER A 137 13.52 3.89 3.11
N GLY A 138 13.61 2.86 2.30
CA GLY A 138 14.83 2.23 1.84
C GLY A 138 14.44 1.19 0.79
N THR A 139 15.43 0.56 0.17
CA THR A 139 15.22 -0.46 -0.85
C THR A 139 15.90 -1.74 -0.45
N GLY A 140 15.22 -2.87 -0.65
CA GLY A 140 15.82 -4.20 -0.63
C GLY A 140 16.33 -4.62 -2.01
N SER A 141 16.81 -5.86 -2.12
CA SER A 141 17.31 -6.44 -3.37
C SER A 141 16.20 -7.01 -4.27
N THR A 142 15.00 -7.22 -3.72
CA THR A 142 13.85 -7.77 -4.45
C THR A 142 12.79 -6.70 -4.67
N GLY A 143 12.26 -6.65 -5.90
CA GLY A 143 11.08 -5.88 -6.27
C GLY A 143 9.88 -6.79 -6.52
N THR A 144 8.68 -6.23 -6.48
CA THR A 144 7.42 -6.98 -6.70
C THR A 144 6.61 -6.35 -7.83
N CYS A 145 6.47 -7.08 -8.94
CA CYS A 145 5.95 -6.54 -10.20
C CYS A 145 4.57 -7.12 -10.52
N CYS A 146 3.66 -6.28 -11.01
CA CYS A 146 2.43 -6.72 -11.66
C CYS A 146 1.84 -5.63 -12.55
N ASP A 147 0.78 -5.96 -13.29
CA ASP A 147 0.05 -4.98 -14.10
C ASP A 147 -0.59 -3.91 -13.22
N GLU A 148 -0.55 -2.67 -13.69
CA GLU A 148 -1.17 -1.45 -13.13
C GLU A 148 -1.94 -0.72 -14.24
#